data_AF-A0AAN9HBD0-F1
#
_entry.id   AF-A0AAN9HBD0-F1
#
_cell.length_a   1.000
_cell.length_b   1.000
_cell.length_c   1.000
_cell.angle_alpha   90.00
_cell.angle_beta   90.00
_cell.angle_gamma   90.00
#
_symmetry.space_group_name_H-M   'P 1'
#
loop_
_entity.id
_entity.type
_entity.pdbx_description
1 polymer ?
#
loop_
_entity_poly.entity_id
_entity_poly.type
_entity_poly.pdbx_seq_one_letter_code
_entity_poly.pdbx_strand_id
1 'polypeptide(L)'
;MVNQKKMKTMPEKITTISDLNECGFGQPWPRHGLKLLYWFAKNCIWVNDDGDMFLACDPAKGVFGFHLFENRYTKRKEKLLPDVNFHYYLLGNLNSPGADMLPDYIKKHNTSWHDVSNADRIIVTDHGHMMKFGKIYLTTHNDQSNYDPYATFHISRSLLKIIQSYQDLEDFLQRLGYQDETSHQPALPAYQMVKIDCENISSVSVTVDTDTPSRNCVCSCTIL
;
A
#
# COMPACT_ATOMS: atom_id res chain seq x y z
N MET A 1 25.42 -22.08 9.21
CA MET A 1 25.31 -20.83 9.99
C MET A 1 24.40 -19.90 9.22
N VAL A 2 23.20 -19.61 9.72
CA VAL A 2 22.28 -18.68 9.07
C VAL A 2 22.86 -17.28 9.26
N ASN A 3 23.25 -16.62 8.16
CA ASN A 3 23.57 -15.21 8.16
C ASN A 3 22.33 -14.44 8.61
N GLN A 4 22.23 -14.13 9.91
CA GLN A 4 21.29 -13.15 10.41
C GLN A 4 21.73 -11.81 9.85
N LYS A 5 21.16 -11.43 8.70
CA LYS A 5 21.29 -10.11 8.13
C LYS A 5 20.73 -9.14 9.17
N LYS A 6 21.63 -8.47 9.90
CA LYS A 6 21.28 -7.43 10.88
C LYS A 6 20.36 -6.44 10.18
N MET A 7 19.14 -6.27 10.67
CA MET A 7 18.16 -5.42 10.00
C MET A 7 18.67 -3.97 9.99
N LYS A 8 18.30 -3.25 8.92
CA LYS A 8 18.71 -1.88 8.66
C LYS A 8 18.24 -1.00 9.83
N THR A 9 19.16 -0.41 10.59
CA THR A 9 18.86 0.40 11.78
C THR A 9 18.17 1.73 11.44
N MET A 10 18.03 2.05 10.16
CA MET A 10 17.33 3.21 9.62
C MET A 10 16.71 2.85 8.26
N PRO A 11 15.44 3.22 8.01
CA PRO A 11 14.87 3.15 6.67
C PRO A 11 15.76 3.82 5.63
N GLU A 12 15.87 3.20 4.46
CA GLU A 12 16.65 3.75 3.36
C GLU A 12 16.10 5.09 2.91
N LYS A 13 16.96 6.06 2.65
CA LYS A 13 16.52 7.37 2.18
C LYS A 13 16.38 7.35 0.67
N ILE A 14 15.18 7.63 0.17
CA ILE A 14 14.92 7.83 -1.26
C ILE A 14 14.85 9.33 -1.56
N THR A 15 15.49 9.75 -2.64
CA THR A 15 15.76 11.15 -2.96
C THR A 15 15.38 11.56 -4.38
N THR A 16 15.22 10.59 -5.27
CA THR A 16 14.88 10.81 -6.69
C THR A 16 13.63 10.04 -7.10
N ILE A 17 13.08 10.40 -8.26
CA ILE A 17 11.98 9.65 -8.89
C ILE A 17 12.43 8.24 -9.31
N SER A 18 13.72 8.05 -9.66
CA SER A 18 14.26 6.71 -9.95
C SER A 18 14.24 5.84 -8.69
N ASP A 19 14.69 6.39 -7.56
CA ASP A 19 14.68 5.68 -6.26
C ASP A 19 13.26 5.25 -5.89
N LEU A 20 12.27 6.14 -6.09
CA LEU A 20 10.86 5.84 -5.85
C LEU A 20 10.33 4.72 -6.75
N ASN A 21 10.74 4.71 -8.02
CA ASN A 21 10.38 3.65 -8.96
C ASN A 21 11.00 2.31 -8.56
N GLU A 22 12.31 2.30 -8.29
CA GLU A 22 13.09 1.10 -7.98
C GLU A 22 12.69 0.48 -6.64
N CYS A 23 12.24 1.28 -5.68
CA CYS A 23 11.79 0.78 -4.37
C CYS A 23 10.44 0.04 -4.42
N GLY A 24 9.69 0.16 -5.52
CA GLY A 24 8.43 -0.55 -5.74
C GLY A 24 7.24 -0.09 -4.87
N PHE A 25 7.36 1.05 -4.19
CA PHE A 25 6.25 1.60 -3.39
C PHE A 25 5.05 1.92 -4.28
N GLY A 26 3.84 1.49 -3.87
CA GLY A 26 2.63 1.66 -4.64
C GLY A 26 2.59 0.91 -5.98
N GLN A 27 3.50 -0.05 -6.21
CA GLN A 27 3.58 -0.86 -7.42
C GLN A 27 3.44 -2.36 -7.11
N PRO A 28 2.95 -3.19 -8.05
CA PRO A 28 2.45 -2.82 -9.38
C PRO A 28 1.05 -2.18 -9.33
N TRP A 29 0.55 -1.77 -10.49
CA TRP A 29 -0.87 -1.46 -10.68
C TRP A 29 -1.74 -2.63 -10.16
N PRO A 30 -2.87 -2.40 -9.45
CA PRO A 30 -3.59 -1.15 -9.22
C PRO A 30 -3.38 -0.51 -7.83
N ARG A 31 -2.27 -0.79 -7.15
CA ARG A 31 -2.03 -0.33 -5.77
C ARG A 31 -2.13 1.19 -5.62
N HIS A 32 -2.73 1.64 -4.52
CA HIS A 32 -3.05 3.06 -4.31
C HIS A 32 -1.86 3.93 -3.88
N GLY A 33 -0.73 3.33 -3.48
CA GLY A 33 0.38 4.05 -2.84
C GLY A 33 0.91 5.27 -3.60
N LEU A 34 1.12 5.15 -4.92
CA LEU A 34 1.61 6.29 -5.72
C LEU A 34 0.58 7.43 -5.80
N LYS A 35 -0.70 7.10 -5.99
CA LYS A 35 -1.80 8.08 -6.01
C LYS A 35 -1.92 8.77 -4.65
N LEU A 36 -1.77 8.01 -3.57
CA LEU A 36 -1.76 8.53 -2.20
C LEU A 36 -0.57 9.47 -1.96
N LEU A 37 0.63 9.11 -2.42
CA LEU A 37 1.83 9.93 -2.27
C LEU A 37 1.75 11.24 -3.05
N TYR A 38 1.23 11.19 -4.27
CA TYR A 38 0.97 12.38 -5.09
C TYR A 38 0.03 13.34 -4.35
N TRP A 39 -1.13 12.84 -3.93
CA TRP A 39 -2.10 13.62 -3.17
C TRP A 39 -1.51 14.20 -1.89
N PHE A 40 -0.79 13.37 -1.12
CA PHE A 40 -0.17 13.80 0.12
C PHE A 40 0.84 14.94 -0.10
N ALA A 41 1.70 14.83 -1.10
CA ALA A 41 2.68 15.86 -1.44
C ALA A 41 2.03 17.16 -1.93
N LYS A 42 0.88 17.06 -2.61
CA LYS A 42 0.15 18.24 -3.12
C LYS A 42 -0.70 18.93 -2.07
N ASN A 43 -1.39 18.16 -1.24
CA ASN A 43 -2.48 18.66 -0.39
C ASN A 43 -2.12 18.70 1.11
N CYS A 44 -1.18 17.87 1.56
CA CYS A 44 -0.79 17.82 2.97
C CYS A 44 0.59 18.42 3.24
N ILE A 45 1.33 18.85 2.21
CA ILE A 45 2.63 19.49 2.35
C ILE A 45 2.53 20.95 1.91
N TRP A 46 2.82 21.86 2.85
CA TRP A 46 2.96 23.28 2.57
C TRP A 46 4.43 23.68 2.65
N VAL A 47 4.87 24.56 1.74
CA VAL A 47 6.22 25.12 1.72
C VAL A 47 6.08 26.64 1.79
N ASN A 48 6.77 27.27 2.74
CA ASN A 48 6.77 28.72 2.88
C ASN A 48 7.84 29.37 1.96
N ASP A 49 7.88 30.70 1.94
CA ASP A 49 8.81 31.46 1.09
C ASP A 49 10.29 31.23 1.45
N ASP A 50 10.58 30.87 2.71
CA ASP A 50 11.92 30.49 3.17
C ASP A 50 12.33 29.07 2.74
N GLY A 51 11.43 28.33 2.08
CA GLY A 51 11.63 26.95 1.65
C GLY A 51 11.50 25.91 2.77
N ASP A 52 11.10 26.34 3.97
CA ASP A 52 10.71 25.49 5.09
C ASP A 52 9.41 24.76 4.74
N MET A 53 9.31 23.51 5.18
CA MET A 53 8.19 22.63 4.84
C MET A 53 7.39 22.32 6.11
N PHE A 54 6.07 22.18 5.95
CA PHE A 54 5.11 21.97 7.03
C PHE A 54 4.01 20.98 6.60
N LEU A 55 3.40 20.33 7.58
CA LEU A 55 2.17 19.57 7.37
C LEU A 55 0.97 20.52 7.36
N ALA A 56 0.21 20.53 6.27
CA ALA A 56 -1.05 21.26 6.15
C ALA A 56 -2.24 20.46 6.72
N CYS A 57 -2.12 19.13 6.69
CA CYS A 57 -3.08 18.21 7.30
C CYS A 57 -2.62 17.90 8.73
N ASP A 58 -3.44 18.21 9.73
CA ASP A 58 -3.18 17.84 11.13
C ASP A 58 -3.54 16.35 11.33
N PRO A 59 -2.54 15.47 11.50
CA PRO A 59 -2.79 14.03 11.58
C PRO A 59 -3.48 13.63 12.89
N ALA A 60 -3.42 14.46 13.95
CA ALA A 60 -4.07 14.18 15.24
C ALA A 60 -5.60 14.27 15.15
N LYS A 61 -6.14 14.98 14.14
CA LYS A 61 -7.58 15.10 13.91
C LYS A 61 -8.21 13.87 13.25
N GLY A 62 -7.41 12.93 12.77
CA GLY A 62 -7.88 11.73 12.09
C GLY A 62 -8.55 11.97 10.73
N VAL A 63 -8.44 13.19 10.19
CA VAL A 63 -8.94 13.51 8.85
C VAL A 63 -8.24 12.66 7.80
N PHE A 64 -8.90 12.37 6.69
CA PHE A 64 -8.35 11.54 5.60
C PHE A 64 -7.90 10.13 6.00
N GLY A 65 -8.28 9.66 7.20
CA GLY A 65 -7.89 8.35 7.70
C GLY A 65 -6.58 8.33 8.48
N PHE A 66 -6.04 9.49 8.85
CA PHE A 66 -4.89 9.55 9.76
C PHE A 66 -5.21 8.86 11.10
N HIS A 67 -4.26 8.13 11.66
CA HIS A 67 -4.39 7.55 13.00
C HIS A 67 -3.02 7.27 13.60
N LEU A 68 -2.95 7.10 14.92
CA LEU A 68 -1.71 6.86 15.62
C LEU A 68 -1.02 5.58 15.09
N PHE A 69 0.24 5.72 14.69
CA PHE A 69 1.12 4.59 14.39
C PHE A 69 1.94 4.25 15.63
N GLU A 70 1.60 3.15 16.27
CA GLU A 70 2.42 2.66 17.37
C GLU A 70 3.64 1.92 16.82
N ASN A 71 4.80 2.56 16.90
CA ASN A 71 6.10 1.99 16.51
C ASN A 71 6.57 0.94 17.55
N ARG A 72 5.80 -0.15 17.66
CA ARG A 72 6.01 -1.25 18.62
C ARG A 72 7.16 -2.16 18.17
N TYR A 73 7.70 -2.90 19.11
CA TYR A 73 8.64 -3.98 18.81
C TYR A 73 7.94 -5.10 18.03
N THR A 74 8.55 -5.51 16.93
CA THR A 74 8.14 -6.69 16.16
C THR A 74 8.56 -7.98 16.89
N LYS A 75 8.12 -9.14 16.39
CA LYS A 75 8.58 -10.47 16.86
C LYS A 75 10.11 -10.63 16.82
N ARG A 76 10.80 -9.84 15.98
CA ARG A 76 12.27 -9.81 15.89
C ARG A 76 12.93 -8.90 16.94
N LYS A 77 12.16 -8.35 17.90
CA LYS A 77 12.60 -7.42 18.94
C LYS A 77 13.21 -6.13 18.37
N GLU A 78 12.74 -5.72 17.20
CA GLU A 78 13.17 -4.50 16.51
C GLU A 78 11.94 -3.66 16.17
N LYS A 79 12.08 -2.33 16.21
CA LYS A 79 11.06 -1.37 15.77
C LYS A 79 11.20 -1.08 14.28
N LEU A 80 10.10 -0.70 13.63
CA LEU A 80 10.11 -0.33 12.21
C LEU A 80 10.88 0.98 11.99
N LEU A 81 10.61 1.96 12.85
CA LEU A 81 11.17 3.30 12.79
C LEU A 81 12.04 3.58 14.03
N PRO A 82 12.89 4.62 13.99
CA PRO A 82 13.65 5.06 15.16
C PRO A 82 12.75 5.54 16.30
N ASP A 83 13.30 5.58 17.50
CA ASP A 83 12.64 6.28 18.60
C ASP A 83 12.82 7.79 18.46
N VAL A 84 11.71 8.51 18.62
CA VAL A 84 11.64 9.97 18.57
C VAL A 84 10.73 10.47 19.70
N ASN A 85 10.88 11.73 20.10
CA ASN A 85 10.07 12.35 21.17
C ASN A 85 8.68 12.80 20.69
N PHE A 86 8.22 12.29 19.54
CA PHE A 86 7.03 12.73 18.84
C PHE A 86 6.17 11.53 18.43
N HIS A 87 4.87 11.75 18.25
CA HIS A 87 3.98 10.70 17.77
C HIS A 87 4.18 10.46 16.27
N TYR A 88 4.10 9.19 15.89
CA TYR A 88 3.95 8.79 14.50
C TYR A 88 2.48 8.65 14.16
N TYR A 89 2.09 9.08 12.96
CA TYR A 89 0.75 8.88 12.43
C TYR A 89 0.83 8.18 11.08
N LEU A 90 -0.11 7.28 10.85
CA LEU A 90 -0.26 6.50 9.64
C LEU A 90 -1.37 7.08 8.77
N LEU A 91 -1.12 7.13 7.45
CA LEU A 91 -2.09 7.45 6.41
C LEU A 91 -2.12 6.33 5.38
N GLY A 92 -3.26 6.13 4.75
CA GLY A 92 -3.40 5.24 3.59
C GLY A 92 -4.02 3.89 3.90
N ASN A 93 -4.44 3.63 5.14
CA ASN A 93 -5.36 2.53 5.38
C ASN A 93 -6.75 2.94 4.90
N LEU A 94 -7.19 2.43 3.75
CA LEU A 94 -8.49 2.80 3.18
C LEU A 94 -9.70 2.32 3.99
N ASN A 95 -9.46 1.51 5.03
CA ASN A 95 -10.49 1.05 5.97
C ASN A 95 -10.46 1.83 7.30
N SER A 96 -9.58 2.83 7.47
CA SER A 96 -9.57 3.62 8.71
C SER A 96 -10.73 4.63 8.74
N PRO A 97 -11.24 4.97 9.94
CA PRO A 97 -12.21 6.06 10.09
C PRO A 97 -11.67 7.35 9.46
N GLY A 98 -12.49 8.01 8.63
CA GLY A 98 -12.12 9.25 7.92
C GLY A 98 -11.41 9.02 6.58
N ALA A 99 -11.07 7.79 6.21
CA ALA A 99 -10.48 7.48 4.89
C ALA A 99 -11.47 7.73 3.73
N ASP A 100 -12.77 7.81 4.01
CA ASP A 100 -13.81 8.21 3.06
C ASP A 100 -13.59 9.63 2.50
N MET A 101 -12.94 10.51 3.27
CA MET A 101 -12.55 11.86 2.83
C MET A 101 -11.38 11.89 1.83
N LEU A 102 -10.67 10.77 1.64
CA LEU A 102 -9.65 10.69 0.59
C LEU A 102 -10.31 10.78 -0.80
N PRO A 103 -9.65 11.42 -1.78
CA PRO A 103 -10.15 11.46 -3.16
C PRO A 103 -10.45 10.07 -3.73
N ASP A 104 -11.50 9.98 -4.54
CA ASP A 104 -11.97 8.72 -5.10
C ASP A 104 -10.93 8.02 -5.99
N TYR A 105 -10.08 8.77 -6.70
CA TYR A 105 -9.02 8.19 -7.52
C TYR A 105 -7.99 7.38 -6.70
N ILE A 106 -7.83 7.67 -5.41
CA ILE A 106 -6.97 6.90 -4.49
C ILE A 106 -7.66 5.60 -4.10
N LYS A 107 -8.98 5.65 -3.89
CA LYS A 107 -9.78 4.51 -3.40
C LYS A 107 -10.27 3.57 -4.50
N LYS A 108 -10.25 4.01 -5.77
CA LYS A 108 -10.90 3.37 -6.93
C LYS A 108 -10.69 1.86 -7.05
N HIS A 109 -9.48 1.36 -6.77
CA HIS A 109 -9.14 -0.05 -6.95
C HIS A 109 -8.96 -0.82 -5.64
N ASN A 110 -9.42 -0.24 -4.52
CA ASN A 110 -9.50 -0.97 -3.28
C ASN A 110 -10.53 -2.09 -3.43
N THR A 111 -10.09 -3.33 -3.34
CA THR A 111 -10.98 -4.48 -3.53
C THR A 111 -11.77 -4.79 -2.25
N SER A 112 -11.43 -4.16 -1.12
CA SER A 112 -11.96 -4.44 0.22
C SER A 112 -11.71 -5.87 0.72
N TRP A 113 -10.92 -6.67 -0.03
CA TRP A 113 -10.49 -8.00 0.38
C TRP A 113 -9.15 -7.92 1.12
N HIS A 114 -8.75 -9.06 1.71
CA HIS A 114 -7.42 -9.22 2.30
C HIS A 114 -6.35 -9.46 1.21
N ASP A 115 -6.20 -8.49 0.31
CA ASP A 115 -5.16 -8.46 -0.72
C ASP A 115 -4.22 -7.26 -0.52
N VAL A 116 -3.34 -7.03 -1.51
CA VAL A 116 -2.33 -5.97 -1.47
C VAL A 116 -2.84 -4.61 -1.99
N SER A 117 -4.11 -4.50 -2.41
CA SER A 117 -4.67 -3.26 -2.98
C SER A 117 -4.70 -2.10 -1.98
N ASN A 118 -4.83 -2.42 -0.69
CA ASN A 118 -4.78 -1.49 0.43
C ASN A 118 -3.50 -1.70 1.27
N ALA A 119 -2.34 -1.97 0.65
CA ALA A 119 -1.10 -2.28 1.39
C ALA A 119 -0.24 -1.04 1.75
N ASP A 120 -0.24 -0.02 0.91
CA ASP A 120 0.64 1.15 1.00
C ASP A 120 0.26 2.14 2.09
N ARG A 121 1.26 2.62 2.83
CA ARG A 121 1.10 3.63 3.90
C ARG A 121 2.14 4.73 3.81
N ILE A 122 1.73 5.91 4.28
CA ILE A 122 2.62 7.03 4.57
C ILE A 122 2.62 7.22 6.09
N ILE A 123 3.80 7.25 6.70
CA ILE A 123 3.98 7.53 8.13
C ILE A 123 4.59 8.91 8.27
N VAL A 124 3.95 9.77 9.05
CA VAL A 124 4.41 11.13 9.34
C VAL A 124 4.75 11.27 10.81
N THR A 125 5.65 12.21 11.13
CA THR A 125 5.90 12.64 12.50
C THR A 125 5.25 13.98 12.74
N ASP A 126 4.42 14.05 13.77
CA ASP A 126 3.81 15.31 14.19
C ASP A 126 4.73 16.02 15.20
N HIS A 127 5.25 17.19 14.81
CA HIS A 127 6.06 18.03 15.70
C HIS A 127 5.20 18.95 16.58
N GLY A 128 3.95 18.55 16.87
CA GLY A 128 3.00 19.28 17.70
C GLY A 128 2.67 20.65 17.10
N HIS A 129 2.50 21.67 17.96
CA HIS A 129 2.06 23.01 17.56
C HIS A 129 2.87 23.68 16.44
N MET A 130 4.10 23.25 16.18
CA MET A 130 4.94 23.84 15.13
C MET A 130 4.61 23.30 13.73
N MET A 131 3.94 22.15 13.61
CA MET A 131 3.59 21.47 12.34
C MET A 131 4.76 21.38 11.32
N LYS A 132 6.00 21.53 11.81
CA LYS A 132 7.21 21.61 10.99
C LYS A 132 7.48 20.22 10.44
N PHE A 133 7.91 20.17 9.17
CA PHE A 133 8.16 18.92 8.47
C PHE A 133 9.18 18.06 9.23
N GLY A 134 8.66 16.94 9.73
CA GLY A 134 9.43 15.87 10.34
C GLY A 134 9.97 14.86 9.34
N LYS A 135 10.34 13.66 9.80
CA LYS A 135 10.65 12.56 8.88
C LYS A 135 9.34 11.96 8.37
N ILE A 136 9.28 11.70 7.07
CA ILE A 136 8.17 11.02 6.42
C ILE A 136 8.67 9.69 5.88
N TYR A 137 7.89 8.65 6.10
CA TYR A 137 8.24 7.31 5.68
C TYR A 137 7.17 6.74 4.76
N LEU A 138 7.60 6.02 3.74
CA LEU A 138 6.76 5.18 2.92
C LEU A 138 6.92 3.75 3.43
N THR A 139 5.83 3.01 3.57
CA THR A 139 5.90 1.61 3.94
C THR A 139 4.78 0.82 3.27
N THR A 140 4.97 -0.48 3.17
CA THR A 140 3.93 -1.44 2.78
C THR A 140 3.85 -2.51 3.85
N HIS A 141 2.68 -3.09 4.02
CA HIS A 141 2.53 -4.32 4.80
C HIS A 141 2.34 -5.50 3.85
N ASN A 142 2.81 -6.67 4.29
CA ASN A 142 2.68 -7.92 3.54
C ASN A 142 1.58 -8.82 4.14
N ASP A 143 1.10 -8.49 5.35
CA ASP A 143 -0.02 -9.13 6.05
C ASP A 143 -0.77 -8.09 6.90
N GLN A 144 -1.91 -8.47 7.49
CA GLN A 144 -2.80 -7.56 8.24
C GLN A 144 -2.14 -6.82 9.43
N SER A 145 -0.89 -7.14 9.83
CA SER A 145 -0.33 -6.61 11.08
C SER A 145 1.14 -6.21 11.02
N ASN A 146 1.91 -6.63 10.01
CA ASN A 146 3.35 -6.43 9.96
C ASN A 146 3.77 -5.62 8.74
N TYR A 147 4.35 -4.46 9.02
CA TYR A 147 5.05 -3.64 8.04
C TYR A 147 6.38 -4.27 7.66
N ASP A 148 6.73 -4.19 6.37
CA ASP A 148 7.97 -4.75 5.87
C ASP A 148 9.13 -3.75 6.08
N PRO A 149 10.12 -4.05 6.94
CA PRO A 149 11.26 -3.17 7.16
C PRO A 149 12.15 -3.01 5.91
N TYR A 150 12.10 -3.95 4.96
CA TYR A 150 12.82 -3.86 3.69
C TYR A 150 12.06 -3.07 2.63
N ALA A 151 10.76 -2.91 2.79
CA ALA A 151 9.92 -2.05 1.97
C ALA A 151 9.44 -0.83 2.78
N THR A 152 10.34 -0.28 3.60
CA THR A 152 10.15 0.94 4.36
C THR A 152 11.27 1.94 4.06
N PHE A 153 10.89 3.13 3.62
CA PHE A 153 11.79 4.14 3.07
C PHE A 153 11.54 5.49 3.70
N HIS A 154 12.59 6.28 3.94
CA HIS A 154 12.50 7.69 4.32
C HIS A 154 12.50 8.55 3.07
N ILE A 155 11.40 9.24 2.79
CA ILE A 155 11.31 10.13 1.63
C ILE A 155 11.97 11.48 1.92
N SER A 156 12.80 11.96 1.00
CA SER A 156 13.45 13.26 1.14
C SER A 156 12.49 14.43 0.90
N ARG A 157 12.79 15.57 1.51
CA ARG A 157 12.11 16.85 1.24
C ARG A 157 12.21 17.24 -0.23
N SER A 158 13.37 17.03 -0.86
CA SER A 158 13.57 17.36 -2.28
C SER A 158 12.66 16.53 -3.19
N LEU A 159 12.49 15.24 -2.89
CA LEU A 159 11.62 14.36 -3.65
C LEU A 159 10.15 14.77 -3.49
N LEU A 160 9.70 15.10 -2.28
CA LEU A 160 8.34 15.63 -2.08
C LEU A 160 8.09 16.93 -2.87
N LYS A 161 9.06 17.86 -2.91
CA LYS A 161 8.95 19.07 -3.74
C LYS A 161 8.85 18.74 -5.24
N ILE A 162 9.62 17.76 -5.71
CA ILE A 162 9.55 17.28 -7.10
C ILE A 162 8.16 16.69 -7.38
N ILE A 163 7.64 15.82 -6.51
CA ILE A 163 6.29 15.24 -6.65
C ILE A 163 5.23 16.36 -6.65
N GLN A 164 5.37 17.33 -5.74
CA GLN A 164 4.49 18.49 -5.66
C GLN A 164 4.54 19.38 -6.92
N SER A 165 5.60 19.33 -7.72
CA SER A 165 5.70 20.13 -8.96
C SER A 165 5.00 19.53 -10.19
N TYR A 166 4.64 18.24 -10.17
CA TYR A 166 3.89 17.63 -11.28
C TYR A 166 2.51 18.28 -11.40
N GLN A 167 2.12 18.74 -12.59
CA GLN A 167 0.83 19.41 -12.77
C GLN A 167 -0.32 18.42 -12.55
N ASP A 168 -0.21 17.24 -13.18
CA ASP A 168 -1.26 16.23 -13.20
C ASP A 168 -0.79 14.90 -12.61
N LEU A 169 -1.75 14.11 -12.11
CA LEU A 169 -1.48 12.80 -11.51
C LEU A 169 -0.95 11.82 -12.57
N GLU A 170 -1.53 11.87 -13.77
CA GLU A 170 -1.21 10.99 -14.89
C GLU A 170 0.25 11.13 -15.31
N ASP A 171 0.78 12.36 -15.40
CA ASP A 171 2.20 12.62 -15.70
C ASP A 171 3.13 12.00 -14.65
N PHE A 172 2.76 12.14 -13.37
CA PHE A 172 3.52 11.56 -12.26
C PHE A 172 3.53 10.03 -12.33
N LEU A 173 2.37 9.41 -12.58
CA LEU A 173 2.23 7.97 -12.71
C LEU A 173 2.97 7.43 -13.94
N GLN A 174 2.82 8.09 -15.09
CA GLN A 174 3.50 7.72 -16.33
C GLN A 174 5.02 7.78 -16.17
N ARG A 175 5.53 8.79 -15.45
CA ARG A 175 6.96 8.91 -15.17
C ARG A 175 7.52 7.73 -14.36
N LEU A 176 6.69 7.11 -13.51
CA LEU A 176 7.04 5.93 -12.73
C LEU A 176 6.72 4.62 -13.47
N GLY A 177 6.41 4.68 -14.77
CA GLY A 177 6.07 3.48 -15.55
C GLY A 177 4.75 2.83 -15.12
N TYR A 178 3.91 3.55 -14.37
CA TYR A 178 2.62 3.06 -13.91
C TYR A 178 1.60 3.20 -15.05
N GLN A 179 1.54 2.16 -15.89
CA GLN A 179 0.66 2.12 -17.07
C GLN A 179 -0.79 1.78 -16.64
N ASP A 180 -1.76 2.47 -17.23
CA ASP A 180 -3.19 2.32 -16.92
C ASP A 180 -3.77 1.00 -17.49
N GLU A 181 -5.00 0.66 -17.08
CA GLU A 181 -5.76 -0.57 -17.45
C GLU A 181 -5.68 -0.94 -18.94
N THR A 182 -5.62 0.06 -19.82
CA THR A 182 -5.61 -0.11 -21.28
C THR A 182 -4.34 -0.76 -21.84
N SER A 183 -3.24 -0.80 -21.08
CA SER A 183 -1.99 -1.45 -21.48
C SER A 183 -1.94 -2.95 -21.13
N HIS A 184 -2.88 -3.42 -20.32
CA HIS A 184 -3.05 -4.83 -19.99
C HIS A 184 -4.25 -5.37 -20.77
N GLN A 185 -4.05 -5.67 -22.06
CA GLN A 185 -4.77 -6.83 -22.58
C GLN A 185 -4.36 -8.01 -21.70
N PRO A 186 -5.29 -8.71 -21.04
CA PRO A 186 -4.93 -9.97 -20.40
C PRO A 186 -4.44 -10.87 -21.53
N ALA A 187 -3.12 -11.06 -21.62
CA ALA A 187 -2.62 -12.28 -22.19
C ALA A 187 -3.22 -13.37 -21.30
N LEU A 188 -4.30 -14.00 -21.79
CA LEU A 188 -4.81 -15.22 -21.20
C LEU A 188 -3.56 -16.09 -20.98
N PRO A 189 -3.27 -16.54 -19.75
CA PRO A 189 -2.26 -17.58 -19.61
C PRO A 189 -2.74 -18.69 -20.52
N ALA A 190 -1.84 -19.20 -21.37
CA ALA A 190 -2.10 -20.40 -22.14
C ALA A 190 -2.31 -21.53 -21.12
N TYR A 191 -3.53 -21.65 -20.60
CA TYR A 191 -4.00 -22.87 -20.00
C TYR A 191 -3.96 -23.87 -21.14
N GLN A 192 -2.98 -24.76 -21.09
CA GLN A 192 -2.96 -25.95 -21.89
C GLN A 192 -4.25 -26.69 -21.53
N MET A 193 -5.29 -26.48 -22.33
CA MET A 193 -6.45 -27.36 -22.33
C MET A 193 -5.91 -28.72 -22.73
N VAL A 194 -5.77 -29.61 -21.74
CA VAL A 194 -5.68 -31.03 -22.04
C VAL A 194 -7.00 -31.36 -22.72
N LYS A 195 -6.95 -31.55 -24.04
CA LYS A 195 -8.05 -32.16 -24.77
C LYS A 195 -8.19 -33.57 -24.24
N ILE A 196 -9.20 -33.79 -23.41
CA ILE A 196 -9.69 -35.14 -23.16
C ILE A 196 -10.62 -35.44 -24.34
N ASP A 197 -10.10 -36.18 -25.31
CA ASP A 197 -10.90 -36.70 -26.41
C ASP A 197 -11.81 -37.79 -25.84
N CYS A 198 -13.11 -37.51 -25.81
CA CYS A 198 -14.16 -38.44 -25.42
C CYS A 198 -14.44 -39.46 -26.54
N GLU A 199 -13.45 -40.27 -26.93
CA GLU A 199 -13.66 -41.37 -27.89
C GLU A 199 -12.94 -42.67 -27.51
N ASN A 200 -12.68 -42.95 -26.23
CA ASN A 200 -12.32 -44.30 -25.81
C ASN A 200 -12.72 -44.57 -24.34
N ILE A 201 -14.02 -44.80 -24.11
CA ILE A 201 -14.45 -45.57 -22.94
C ILE A 201 -14.23 -47.04 -23.30
N SER A 202 -13.07 -47.56 -22.91
CA SER A 202 -12.83 -48.99 -22.83
C SER A 202 -12.05 -49.27 -21.54
N SER A 203 -12.82 -49.64 -20.52
CA SER A 203 -12.42 -50.47 -19.37
C SER A 203 -11.20 -50.03 -18.54
N VAL A 204 -11.44 -49.32 -17.43
CA VAL A 204 -10.79 -49.65 -16.15
C VAL A 204 -11.74 -49.28 -15.01
N SER A 205 -12.17 -50.31 -14.27
CA SER A 205 -12.95 -50.23 -13.04
C SER A 205 -12.12 -49.69 -11.87
N VAL A 206 -12.61 -48.69 -11.15
CA VAL A 206 -12.13 -48.37 -9.80
C VAL A 206 -13.33 -48.22 -8.86
N THR A 207 -13.14 -48.86 -7.72
CA THR A 207 -14.08 -49.26 -6.68
C THR A 207 -14.84 -48.11 -6.03
N VAL A 208 -16.11 -48.40 -5.73
CA VAL A 208 -16.98 -47.65 -4.84
C VAL A 208 -16.34 -47.60 -3.46
N ASP A 209 -16.13 -46.41 -2.92
CA ASP A 209 -16.26 -46.20 -1.49
C ASP A 209 -17.16 -44.99 -1.26
N THR A 210 -18.28 -45.30 -0.62
CA THR A 210 -19.34 -44.40 -0.20
C THR A 210 -18.90 -43.65 1.04
N ASP A 211 -19.06 -42.32 1.05
CA ASP A 211 -19.70 -41.68 2.19
C ASP A 211 -20.37 -40.35 1.81
N THR A 212 -21.51 -40.13 2.44
CA THR A 212 -22.64 -39.29 2.00
C THR A 212 -22.58 -37.88 2.66
N PRO A 213 -23.53 -36.93 2.47
CA PRO A 213 -23.22 -35.65 1.85
C PRO A 213 -23.41 -34.42 2.75
N SER A 214 -22.83 -33.30 2.28
CA SER A 214 -23.14 -31.93 2.65
C SER A 214 -24.65 -31.62 2.64
N ARG A 215 -25.15 -31.04 3.74
CA ARG A 215 -26.38 -30.24 3.79
C ARG A 215 -26.18 -29.08 4.76
N ASN A 216 -26.02 -27.87 4.21
CA ASN A 216 -26.85 -26.69 4.52
C ASN A 216 -26.21 -25.44 3.93
N CYS A 217 -26.66 -25.10 2.72
CA CYS A 217 -26.59 -23.75 2.18
C CYS A 217 -28.05 -23.29 2.03
N VAL A 218 -28.49 -22.35 2.87
CA VAL A 218 -29.73 -21.59 2.65
C VAL A 218 -29.37 -20.13 2.84
N CYS A 219 -29.28 -19.43 1.72
CA CYS A 219 -29.26 -17.98 1.64
C CYS A 219 -30.71 -17.55 1.43
N SER A 220 -31.28 -16.77 2.35
CA SER A 220 -32.61 -16.18 2.19
C SER A 220 -32.51 -14.67 2.42
N CYS A 221 -32.57 -13.92 1.31
CA CYS A 221 -32.91 -12.51 1.33
C CYS A 221 -34.40 -12.40 1.04
N THR A 222 -35.17 -11.84 1.98
CA THR A 222 -36.55 -11.39 1.73
C THR A 222 -36.52 -9.87 1.57
N ILE A 223 -36.99 -9.39 0.42
CA ILE A 223 -37.37 -7.98 0.20
C ILE A 223 -38.90 -7.97 0.15
N LEU A 224 -39.50 -6.99 0.83
CA LEU A 224 -40.95 -6.71 0.90
C LEU A 224 -41.60 -6.57 -0.48
#